data_AF-A0A2M8G3W3-F1
#
_entry.id   AF-A0A2M8G3W3-F1
#
_cell.length_a   1.000
_cell.length_b   1.000
_cell.length_c   1.000
_cell.angle_alpha   90.00
_cell.angle_beta   90.00
_cell.angle_gamma   90.00
#
_symmetry.space_group_name_H-M   'P 1'
#
loop_
_entity.id
_entity.type
_entity.pdbx_description
1 polymer ?
#
loop_
_entity_poly.entity_id
_entity_poly.type
_entity_poly.pdbx_seq_one_letter_code
_entity_poly.pdbx_strand_id
1 'polypeptide(L)'
;QEGDFALRQMARVIRGAKEVSCDSNSDLITVTGTSGQEIVFSVVPDDNGFPRVASDSNSDINFLTGTMAEVTNLNFKCYLGQKGNQVVTITLKLNAQPDGGGQVQEQFVQEFATSVSTRQY
;
A
#
# COMPACT_ATOMS: atom_id res chain seq x y z
N GLN A 1 13.36 1.03 -6.56
CA GLN A 1 12.76 -0.29 -6.29
C GLN A 1 11.60 -0.09 -5.32
N GLU A 2 10.48 0.55 -5.69
CA GLU A 2 9.64 1.15 -4.64
C GLU A 2 8.15 0.86 -4.80
N GLY A 3 7.47 1.41 -5.82
CA GLY A 3 6.01 1.28 -5.92
C GLY A 3 5.53 -0.13 -6.34
N ASP A 4 6.13 -0.70 -7.38
CA ASP A 4 5.72 -2.02 -7.90
C ASP A 4 5.96 -3.16 -6.89
N PHE A 5 7.05 -3.06 -6.11
CA PHE A 5 7.31 -4.01 -5.03
C PHE A 5 6.25 -3.91 -3.92
N ALA A 6 5.94 -2.69 -3.46
CA ALA A 6 4.90 -2.47 -2.46
C ALA A 6 3.53 -3.00 -2.94
N LEU A 7 3.15 -2.72 -4.19
CA LEU A 7 1.93 -3.27 -4.78
C LEU A 7 1.93 -4.80 -4.83
N ARG A 8 3.03 -5.43 -5.26
CA ARG A 8 3.11 -6.89 -5.33
C ARG A 8 3.01 -7.53 -3.95
N GLN A 9 3.63 -6.95 -2.93
CA GLN A 9 3.55 -7.46 -1.56
C GLN A 9 2.12 -7.33 -1.02
N MET A 10 1.52 -6.13 -1.11
CA MET A 10 0.13 -5.92 -0.68
C MET A 10 -0.83 -6.85 -1.42
N ALA A 11 -0.72 -6.96 -2.74
CA ALA A 11 -1.55 -7.85 -3.54
C ALA A 11 -1.36 -9.32 -3.16
N ARG A 12 -0.14 -9.77 -2.86
CA ARG A 12 0.12 -11.13 -2.39
C ARG A 12 -0.59 -11.42 -1.08
N VAL A 13 -0.54 -10.49 -0.14
CA VAL A 13 -1.18 -10.64 1.18
C VAL A 13 -2.71 -10.64 1.04
N ILE A 14 -3.28 -9.68 0.30
CA ILE A 14 -4.73 -9.60 0.06
C ILE A 14 -5.26 -10.86 -0.65
N ARG A 15 -4.53 -11.40 -1.63
CA ARG A 15 -4.95 -12.63 -2.32
C ARG A 15 -5.07 -13.84 -1.38
N GLY A 16 -4.27 -13.86 -0.31
CA GLY A 16 -4.30 -14.90 0.73
C GLY A 16 -5.25 -14.59 1.89
N ALA A 17 -5.91 -13.42 1.88
CA ALA A 17 -6.75 -12.97 2.99
C ALA A 17 -8.10 -13.69 3.03
N LYS A 18 -8.62 -13.84 4.24
CA LYS A 18 -10.01 -14.24 4.48
C LYS A 18 -10.94 -13.05 4.28
N GLU A 19 -10.54 -11.90 4.82
CA GLU A 19 -11.32 -10.68 4.80
C GLU A 19 -10.39 -9.47 4.68
N VAL A 20 -10.90 -8.41 4.06
CA VAL A 20 -10.24 -7.13 3.96
C VAL A 20 -11.22 -6.05 4.40
N SER A 21 -10.78 -5.23 5.34
CA SER A 21 -11.51 -4.05 5.81
C SER A 21 -10.84 -2.81 5.26
N CYS A 22 -11.61 -2.00 4.55
CA CYS A 22 -11.12 -0.82 3.87
C CYS A 22 -12.05 0.33 4.21
N ASP A 23 -11.47 1.42 4.70
CA ASP A 23 -12.16 2.69 4.74
C ASP A 23 -11.90 3.41 3.42
N SER A 24 -12.97 3.70 2.68
CA SER A 24 -12.92 4.12 1.27
C SER A 24 -12.21 5.45 1.03
N ASN A 25 -11.96 6.20 2.10
CA ASN A 25 -11.23 7.48 2.10
C ASN A 25 -9.99 7.45 3.00
N SER A 26 -9.50 6.27 3.35
CA SER A 26 -8.33 6.11 4.21
C SER A 26 -7.11 5.63 3.43
N ASP A 27 -5.96 6.11 3.87
CA ASP A 27 -4.64 5.65 3.42
C ASP A 27 -4.23 4.34 4.12
N LEU A 28 -5.19 3.66 4.75
CA LEU A 28 -5.01 2.45 5.52
C LEU A 28 -5.98 1.35 5.08
N ILE A 29 -5.48 0.12 5.10
CA ILE A 29 -6.28 -1.10 4.91
C ILE A 29 -5.88 -2.14 5.94
N THR A 30 -6.87 -2.85 6.48
CA THR A 30 -6.65 -3.97 7.38
C THR A 30 -6.95 -5.27 6.64
N VAL A 31 -5.98 -6.16 6.61
CA VAL A 31 -6.08 -7.45 5.96
C VAL A 31 -6.08 -8.56 7.01
N THR A 32 -7.17 -9.31 7.09
CA THR A 32 -7.31 -10.43 8.00
C THR A 32 -6.98 -11.73 7.28
N GLY A 33 -5.87 -12.36 7.69
CA GLY A 33 -5.42 -13.65 7.18
C GLY A 33 -6.32 -14.81 7.60
N THR A 34 -6.14 -15.96 6.96
CA THR A 34 -6.98 -17.16 7.21
C THR A 34 -6.82 -17.75 8.61
N SER A 35 -5.70 -17.49 9.29
CA SER A 35 -5.45 -17.90 10.67
C SER A 35 -5.85 -16.83 11.70
N GLY A 36 -6.50 -15.73 11.27
CA GLY A 36 -6.97 -14.65 12.14
C GLY A 36 -5.94 -13.59 12.48
N GLN A 37 -4.73 -13.66 11.90
CA GLN A 37 -3.74 -12.59 11.98
C GLN A 37 -4.20 -11.37 11.19
N GLU A 38 -3.94 -10.18 11.72
CA GLU A 38 -4.23 -8.91 11.06
C GLU A 38 -2.92 -8.30 10.56
N ILE A 39 -2.95 -7.81 9.32
CA ILE A 39 -1.86 -7.06 8.71
C ILE A 39 -2.44 -5.73 8.28
N VAL A 40 -1.92 -4.65 8.83
CA VAL A 40 -2.32 -3.29 8.46
C VAL A 40 -1.30 -2.75 7.47
N PHE A 41 -1.77 -2.28 6.31
CA PHE A 41 -0.95 -1.46 5.42
C PHE A 41 -1.37 -0.01 5.55
N SER A 42 -0.40 0.88 5.70
CA SER A 42 -0.64 2.31 5.87
C SER A 42 0.54 3.14 5.36
N VAL A 43 0.34 4.46 5.30
CA VAL A 43 1.43 5.41 5.14
C VAL A 43 1.92 5.84 6.53
N VAL A 44 3.21 5.65 6.79
CA VAL A 44 3.86 6.12 8.02
C VAL A 44 5.14 6.88 7.67
N PRO A 45 5.48 7.94 8.42
CA PRO A 45 6.76 8.63 8.22
C PRO A 45 7.93 7.73 8.64
N ASP A 46 9.04 7.81 7.91
CA ASP A 46 10.31 7.23 8.36
C ASP A 46 11.02 8.11 9.40
N ASP A 47 12.22 7.69 9.81
CA ASP A 47 13.04 8.40 10.79
C ASP A 47 13.38 9.84 10.39
N ASN A 48 13.30 10.16 9.09
CA ASN A 48 13.54 11.50 8.55
C ASN A 48 12.24 12.29 8.29
N GLY A 49 11.07 11.71 8.64
CA GLY A 49 9.76 12.33 8.47
C GLY A 49 9.13 12.11 7.09
N PHE A 50 9.70 11.27 6.23
CA PHE A 50 9.18 11.06 4.87
C PHE A 50 8.09 9.98 4.84
N PRO A 51 6.91 10.25 4.24
CA PRO A 51 5.82 9.29 4.20
C PRO A 51 6.16 8.11 3.28
N ARG A 52 6.06 6.89 3.83
CA ARG A 52 6.36 5.63 3.13
C ARG A 52 5.26 4.61 3.37
N VAL A 53 5.07 3.70 2.42
CA VAL A 53 4.14 2.58 2.62
C VAL A 53 4.80 1.60 3.59
N ALA A 54 4.10 1.25 4.65
CA ALA A 54 4.54 0.23 5.58
C ALA A 54 3.45 -0.82 5.81
N SER A 55 3.89 -1.97 6.30
CA SER A 55 3.03 -3.00 6.86
C SER A 55 3.36 -3.23 8.32
N ASP A 56 2.36 -3.16 9.20
CA ASP A 56 2.48 -3.52 10.62
C ASP A 56 2.14 -5.01 10.82
N SER A 57 2.90 -5.88 10.16
CA SER A 57 2.75 -7.32 10.41
C SER A 57 3.49 -7.67 11.71
N ASN A 58 2.75 -8.12 12.73
CA ASN A 58 3.29 -8.63 13.99
C ASN A 58 4.04 -7.60 14.87
N SER A 59 3.57 -6.35 14.94
CA SER A 59 4.10 -5.29 15.82
C SER A 59 5.43 -4.65 15.36
N ASP A 60 5.92 -5.03 14.18
CA ASP A 60 7.08 -4.42 13.54
C ASP A 60 6.67 -3.71 12.24
N ILE A 61 7.01 -2.43 12.14
CA ILE A 61 6.81 -1.62 10.93
C ILE A 61 7.82 -2.06 9.87
N ASN A 62 7.31 -2.66 8.79
CA ASN A 62 8.12 -3.04 7.63
C ASN A 62 7.84 -2.11 6.46
N PHE A 63 8.83 -1.29 6.08
CA PHE A 63 8.70 -0.37 4.94
C PHE A 63 8.74 -1.13 3.61
N LEU A 64 7.77 -0.85 2.74
CA LEU A 64 7.61 -1.46 1.42
C LEU A 64 8.09 -0.56 0.27
N THR A 65 8.15 0.75 0.48
CA THR A 65 8.79 1.69 -0.45
C THR A 65 10.19 2.03 0.05
N GLY A 66 11.09 2.50 -0.81
CA GLY A 66 12.42 2.91 -0.39
C GLY A 66 12.43 4.35 0.15
N THR A 67 13.62 4.93 0.26
CA THR A 67 13.83 6.26 0.87
C THR A 67 14.02 7.38 -0.14
N MET A 68 14.02 7.08 -1.45
CA MET A 68 14.31 8.07 -2.50
C MET A 68 13.05 8.80 -3.00
N ALA A 69 11.88 8.30 -2.64
CA ALA A 69 10.60 8.86 -3.03
C ALA A 69 9.60 8.85 -1.87
N GLU A 70 8.78 9.89 -1.79
CA GLU A 70 7.70 10.02 -0.82
C GLU A 70 6.37 9.52 -1.39
N VAL A 71 5.54 8.93 -0.53
CA VAL A 71 4.20 8.46 -0.85
C VAL A 71 3.21 9.59 -0.57
N THR A 72 2.42 9.98 -1.57
CA THR A 72 1.49 11.13 -1.43
C THR A 72 0.03 10.81 -1.71
N ASN A 73 -0.28 9.65 -2.27
CA ASN A 73 -1.67 9.29 -2.62
C ASN A 73 -1.85 7.77 -2.57
N LEU A 74 -1.72 7.18 -1.38
CA LEU A 74 -2.07 5.77 -1.16
C LEU A 74 -3.58 5.68 -0.91
N ASN A 75 -4.31 5.01 -1.79
CA ASN A 75 -5.75 4.84 -1.65
C ASN A 75 -6.14 3.39 -1.86
N PHE A 76 -7.05 2.92 -1.01
CA PHE A 76 -7.63 1.59 -1.09
C PHE A 76 -9.12 1.69 -1.38
N LYS A 77 -9.57 1.02 -2.44
CA LYS A 77 -10.99 0.87 -2.75
C LYS A 77 -11.37 -0.59 -2.73
N CYS A 78 -12.38 -0.93 -1.94
CA CYS A 78 -12.82 -2.29 -1.77
C CYS A 78 -14.25 -2.46 -2.23
N TYR A 79 -14.47 -3.51 -3.00
CA TYR A 79 -15.75 -3.85 -3.57
C TYR A 79 -16.03 -5.32 -3.34
N LEU A 80 -17.27 -5.66 -3.02
CA LEU A 80 -17.70 -7.05 -2.99
C LEU A 80 -17.83 -7.55 -4.43
N GLY A 81 -17.03 -8.55 -4.76
CA GLY A 81 -17.08 -9.26 -6.04
C GLY A 81 -18.17 -10.32 -6.07
N GLN A 82 -18.25 -11.03 -7.20
CA GLN A 82 -19.18 -12.13 -7.38
C GLN A 82 -18.74 -13.37 -6.59
N LYS A 83 -19.67 -13.97 -5.84
CA LYS A 83 -19.47 -15.13 -4.95
C LYS A 83 -18.73 -14.84 -3.64
N GLY A 84 -18.91 -13.65 -3.07
CA GLY A 84 -18.43 -13.32 -1.71
C GLY A 84 -16.92 -13.03 -1.60
N ASN A 85 -16.20 -12.94 -2.72
CA ASN A 85 -14.84 -12.42 -2.73
C ASN A 85 -14.84 -10.89 -2.58
N GLN A 86 -13.74 -10.33 -2.09
CA GLN A 86 -13.52 -8.89 -2.03
C GLN A 86 -12.44 -8.52 -3.04
N VAL A 87 -12.74 -7.53 -3.88
CA VAL A 87 -11.79 -6.94 -4.83
C VAL A 87 -11.27 -5.65 -4.22
N VAL A 88 -9.95 -5.57 -4.08
CA VAL A 88 -9.23 -4.41 -3.56
C VAL A 88 -8.47 -3.77 -4.71
N THR A 89 -8.79 -2.53 -5.02
CA THR A 89 -7.99 -1.66 -5.87
C THR A 89 -7.06 -0.83 -5.00
N ILE A 90 -5.77 -0.93 -5.27
CA ILE A 90 -4.71 -0.19 -4.58
C ILE A 90 -4.17 0.82 -5.58
N THR A 91 -4.16 2.09 -5.20
CA THR A 91 -3.50 3.15 -5.96
C THR A 91 -2.44 3.77 -5.07
N LEU A 92 -1.23 3.98 -5.59
CA LEU A 92 -0.19 4.71 -4.89
C LEU A 92 0.54 5.64 -5.84
N LYS A 93 0.92 6.81 -5.33
CA LYS A 93 1.73 7.79 -6.05
C LYS A 93 3.04 8.03 -5.30
N LEU A 94 4.15 7.89 -6.01
CA LEU A 94 5.49 8.23 -5.54
C LEU A 94 5.96 9.51 -6.20
N ASN A 95 6.46 10.44 -5.39
CA ASN A 95 7.15 11.64 -5.86
C ASN A 95 8.61 11.59 -5.43
N ALA A 96 9.55 11.98 -6.30
CA ALA A 96 10.94 12.15 -5.87
C ALA A 96 11.04 13.20 -4.75
N GLN A 97 11.96 12.95 -3.83
CA GLN A 97 12.30 13.93 -2.80
C GLN A 97 12.91 15.18 -3.46
N PRO A 98 12.46 16.39 -3.07
CA PRO A 98 13.12 17.62 -3.49
C PRO A 98 14.48 17.68 -2.82
N ASP A 99 15.53 17.27 -3.53
CA ASP A 99 16.90 17.56 -3.10
C ASP A 99 17.09 19.08 -3.11
N GLY A 100 17.51 19.64 -1.98
CA GLY A 100 17.69 21.09 -1.77
C GLY A 100 18.79 21.75 -2.64
N GLY A 101 19.24 21.11 -3.70
CA GLY A 101 20.23 21.63 -4.64
C GLY A 101 19.60 21.84 -6.02
N GLY A 102 19.36 23.10 -6.37
CA GLY A 102 18.70 23.51 -7.60
C GLY A 102 19.33 22.94 -8.88
N GLN A 103 18.75 21.87 -9.38
CA GLN A 103 18.57 21.62 -10.81
C GLN A 103 17.16 21.10 -10.97
N VAL A 104 16.53 21.41 -12.11
CA VAL A 104 15.17 20.99 -12.44
C VAL A 104 15.12 19.46 -12.36
N GLN A 105 14.79 18.92 -11.18
CA GLN A 105 14.35 17.54 -11.04
C GLN A 105 13.10 17.49 -11.91
N GLU A 106 13.18 16.77 -13.03
CA GLU A 106 12.00 16.30 -13.71
C GLU A 106 11.09 15.73 -12.63
N GLN A 107 9.85 16.22 -12.55
CA GLN A 107 8.85 15.74 -11.60
C GLN A 107 8.76 14.22 -11.76
N PHE A 108 9.54 13.47 -10.98
CA PHE A 108 9.50 12.03 -10.97
C PHE A 108 8.25 11.68 -10.20
N VAL A 109 7.18 11.55 -10.96
CA VAL A 109 5.86 11.16 -10.49
C VAL A 109 5.59 9.79 -11.07
N GLN A 110 5.49 8.79 -10.21
CA GLN A 110 5.10 7.44 -10.60
C GLN A 110 3.79 7.08 -9.93
N GLU A 111 2.78 6.82 -10.75
CA GLU A 111 1.49 6.29 -10.30
C GLU A 111 1.46 4.79 -10.55
N PHE A 112 1.06 4.04 -9.54
CA PHE A 112 0.87 2.62 -9.64
C PHE A 112 -0.54 2.25 -9.18
N ALA A 113 -1.18 1.38 -9.95
CA ALA A 113 -2.49 0.85 -9.62
C ALA A 113 -2.52 -0.67 -9.83
N THR A 114 -3.14 -1.39 -8.90
CA THR A 114 -3.43 -2.82 -9.07
C THR A 114 -4.78 -3.17 -8.47
N SER A 115 -5.41 -4.22 -9.00
CA SER A 115 -6.65 -4.78 -8.44
C SER A 115 -6.44 -6.24 -8.12
N VAL A 116 -6.84 -6.65 -6.91
CA VAL A 116 -6.65 -8.01 -6.41
C VAL A 116 -7.90 -8.53 -5.72
N SER A 117 -8.22 -9.80 -5.94
CA SER A 117 -9.33 -10.50 -5.29
C SER A 117 -8.84 -11.34 -4.13
N THR A 118 -9.58 -11.38 -3.02
CA THR A 118 -9.45 -12.44 -2.00
C THR A 118 -9.84 -13.81 -2.57
N ARG A 119 -9.49 -14.90 -1.88
CA ARG A 119 -9.90 -16.25 -2.27
C ARG A 119 -11.42 -16.42 -2.12
N GLN A 120 -12.03 -17.10 -3.09
CA GLN A 120 -13.40 -17.56 -2.98
C GLN A 120 -13.45 -18.76 -2.01
N TYR A 121 -14.45 -18.75 -1.12
CA TYR A 121 -14.78 -19.86 -0.23
C TYR A 121 -16.12 -20.46 -0.64
#